data_AF-A0A8S3Q0G1-F1
#
_entry.id   AF-A0A8S3Q0G1-F1
#
_cell.length_a   1.000
_cell.length_b   1.000
_cell.length_c   1.000
_cell.angle_alpha   90.00
_cell.angle_beta   90.00
_cell.angle_gamma   90.00
#
_symmetry.space_group_name_H-M   'P 1'
#
loop_
_entity.id
_entity.type
_entity.pdbx_description
1 polymer ?
#
loop_
_entity_poly.entity_id
_entity_poly.type
_entity_poly.pdbx_seq_one_letter_code
_entity_poly.pdbx_strand_id
1 'polypeptide(L)'
;MSIHDYQNLPEFMRNIKNNCEDHDKKYELFCAFHDCACCIKCIKDKHDNCKGLVPLDEVVGNIKSAAFVSKLQTDLVNLIENLKTIKLFFSENLSALEKQKLEAMSRVHIMRRSINNHLDKLEEKLLNDITSEFTKLQDAIGNRKSEIDNKTDQVEEKQKDFSKMVEFSTDLQTYFGLHEVEKVIKQGEHYIQDLKSADNLREKNMIFDFTDLESTVRGITALGKLSIDLSPANLQLKTKGESQVQSPRNPVLSMVKPVIKQRFKMQKHPVSITGCQILPNCDVVFVDQENKSILLFNNSGVFVKEIMTFQNKPSDISYVRQRQVAVTLYDDRNIFIIDVERNKIVRSRVVDGRCCGICTYEQMMYVIVPPNAVLTLDFDLKIKHSIPIVTKI
;
A
#
# COMPACT_ATOMS: atom_id res chain seq x y z
N MET A 1 65.56 1.92 27.15
CA MET A 1 64.16 1.69 27.57
C MET A 1 64.21 0.85 28.82
N SER A 2 63.59 1.27 29.93
CA SER A 2 63.60 0.46 31.15
C SER A 2 62.70 -0.78 31.00
N ILE A 3 62.90 -1.80 31.84
CA ILE A 3 62.02 -2.99 31.86
C ILE A 3 60.56 -2.59 32.12
N HIS A 4 60.36 -1.56 32.95
CA HIS A 4 59.05 -0.99 33.24
C HIS A 4 58.41 -0.33 32.00
N ASP A 5 59.18 0.41 31.21
CA ASP A 5 58.68 1.03 29.96
C ASP A 5 58.31 -0.02 28.91
N TYR A 6 59.07 -1.13 28.83
CA TYR A 6 58.79 -2.22 27.90
C TYR A 6 57.51 -2.97 28.26
N GLN A 7 57.22 -3.15 29.56
CA GLN A 7 55.99 -3.77 30.03
C GLN A 7 54.73 -2.95 29.71
N ASN A 8 54.86 -1.64 29.57
CA ASN A 8 53.76 -0.73 29.21
C ASN A 8 53.45 -0.67 27.71
N LEU A 9 54.26 -1.32 26.85
CA LEU A 9 53.97 -1.38 25.41
C LEU A 9 52.81 -2.34 25.12
N PRO A 10 51.97 -2.06 24.10
CA PRO A 10 50.99 -3.00 23.61
C PRO A 10 51.61 -4.34 23.24
N GLU A 11 50.86 -5.42 23.44
CA GLU A 11 51.36 -6.79 23.24
C GLU A 11 51.93 -7.02 21.84
N PHE A 12 51.26 -6.49 20.81
CA PHE A 12 51.74 -6.60 19.43
C PHE A 12 53.10 -5.93 19.21
N MET A 13 53.44 -4.87 19.97
CA MET A 13 54.75 -4.20 19.87
C MET A 13 55.86 -4.99 20.57
N ARG A 14 55.54 -5.70 21.66
CA ARG A 14 56.51 -6.53 22.41
C ARG A 14 56.97 -7.77 21.62
N ASN A 15 56.17 -8.19 20.64
CA ASN A 15 56.49 -9.33 19.80
C ASN A 15 57.31 -8.94 18.55
N ILE A 16 57.60 -7.65 18.34
CA ILE A 16 58.40 -7.18 17.21
C ILE A 16 59.88 -7.46 17.48
N LYS A 17 60.48 -8.33 16.66
CA LYS A 17 61.91 -8.63 16.71
C LYS A 17 62.70 -7.55 15.97
N ASN A 18 63.88 -7.20 16.49
CA ASN A 18 64.81 -6.27 15.84
C ASN A 18 65.66 -6.94 14.74
N ASN A 19 65.58 -8.27 14.63
CA ASN A 19 66.33 -9.06 13.68
C ASN A 19 65.39 -9.72 12.66
N CYS A 20 65.91 -9.86 11.45
CA CYS A 20 65.33 -10.62 10.37
C CYS A 20 65.12 -12.07 10.76
N GLU A 21 63.92 -12.60 10.53
CA GLU A 21 63.58 -13.98 10.88
C GLU A 21 64.33 -15.01 10.03
N ASP A 22 64.63 -14.68 8.77
CA ASP A 22 65.30 -15.59 7.83
C ASP A 22 66.83 -15.62 8.00
N HIS A 23 67.42 -14.52 8.46
CA HIS A 23 68.88 -14.34 8.41
C HIS A 23 69.52 -13.95 9.75
N ASP A 24 68.71 -13.76 10.79
CA ASP A 24 69.11 -13.31 12.13
C ASP A 24 70.03 -12.07 12.13
N LYS A 25 69.80 -11.17 11.17
CA LYS A 25 70.51 -9.90 11.02
C LYS A 25 69.58 -8.73 11.30
N LYS A 26 70.12 -7.63 11.81
CA LYS A 26 69.34 -6.41 12.07
C LYS A 26 68.66 -5.89 10.80
N TYR A 27 67.45 -5.36 10.97
CA TYR A 27 66.79 -4.60 9.93
C TYR A 27 67.45 -3.23 9.79
N GLU A 28 67.83 -2.86 8.57
CA GLU A 28 68.56 -1.61 8.28
C GLU A 28 67.91 -0.82 7.14
N LEU A 29 67.13 -1.49 6.28
CA LEU A 29 66.52 -0.91 5.09
C LEU A 29 65.01 -1.21 5.08
N PHE A 30 64.24 -0.39 4.39
CA PHE A 30 62.81 -0.55 4.21
C PHE A 30 62.49 -0.59 2.72
N CYS A 31 61.69 -1.59 2.31
CA CYS A 31 61.27 -1.74 0.92
C CYS A 31 59.87 -1.14 0.73
N ALA A 32 59.77 0.01 0.05
CA ALA A 32 58.48 0.68 -0.19
C ALA A 32 57.52 -0.14 -1.09
N PHE A 33 58.04 -1.03 -1.93
CA PHE A 33 57.21 -1.88 -2.81
C PHE A 33 56.48 -2.99 -2.04
N HIS A 34 57.15 -3.55 -1.03
CA HIS A 34 56.63 -4.66 -0.23
C HIS A 34 56.14 -4.23 1.16
N ASP A 35 56.30 -2.94 1.49
CA ASP A 35 55.91 -2.34 2.77
C ASP A 35 56.50 -3.09 3.98
N CYS A 36 57.79 -3.46 3.89
CA CYS A 36 58.45 -4.29 4.89
C CYS A 36 59.89 -3.87 5.22
N ALA A 37 60.32 -4.14 6.46
CA ALA A 37 61.70 -3.96 6.90
C ALA A 37 62.59 -5.12 6.42
N CYS A 38 63.80 -4.81 5.97
CA CYS A 38 64.72 -5.73 5.31
C CYS A 38 66.13 -5.64 5.93
N CYS A 39 66.83 -6.78 6.04
CA CYS A 39 68.27 -6.81 6.26
C CYS A 39 69.03 -6.82 4.92
N ILE A 40 70.35 -6.58 4.94
CA ILE A 40 71.19 -6.56 3.73
C ILE A 40 71.11 -7.86 2.91
N LYS A 41 70.93 -9.03 3.57
CA LYS A 41 70.80 -10.32 2.87
C LYS A 41 69.46 -10.46 2.16
N CYS A 42 68.36 -10.06 2.79
CA CYS A 42 67.02 -10.04 2.16
C CYS A 42 67.01 -9.26 0.84
N ILE A 43 67.85 -8.22 0.73
CA ILE A 43 67.93 -7.42 -0.49
C ILE A 43 68.44 -8.25 -1.65
N LYS A 44 69.48 -9.05 -1.43
CA LYS A 44 70.03 -9.90 -2.49
C LYS A 44 69.11 -11.08 -2.80
N ASP A 45 68.45 -11.63 -1.78
CA ASP A 45 67.68 -12.88 -1.93
C ASP A 45 66.26 -12.65 -2.44
N LYS A 46 65.57 -11.61 -1.92
CA LYS A 46 64.13 -11.40 -2.12
C LYS A 46 63.79 -10.03 -2.72
N HIS A 47 64.68 -9.05 -2.65
CA HIS A 47 64.41 -7.68 -3.11
C HIS A 47 65.41 -7.16 -4.16
N ASP A 48 66.08 -8.05 -4.90
CA ASP A 48 67.13 -7.72 -5.88
C ASP A 48 66.66 -6.66 -6.89
N ASN A 49 65.39 -6.75 -7.31
CA ASN A 49 64.79 -5.90 -8.32
C ASN A 49 63.94 -4.74 -7.75
N CYS A 50 63.94 -4.51 -6.43
CA CYS A 50 63.12 -3.47 -5.81
C CYS A 50 63.77 -2.09 -5.91
N LYS A 51 63.13 -1.14 -6.63
CA LYS A 51 63.68 0.21 -6.88
C LYS A 51 63.38 1.25 -5.78
N GLY A 52 62.95 0.83 -4.59
CA GLY A 52 62.39 1.69 -3.54
C GLY A 52 62.91 1.35 -2.15
N LEU A 53 64.20 1.02 -2.05
CA LEU A 53 64.87 0.72 -0.80
C LEU A 53 65.37 2.02 -0.19
N VAL A 54 64.93 2.31 1.03
CA VAL A 54 65.32 3.50 1.80
C VAL A 54 65.87 3.08 3.16
N PRO A 55 66.82 3.83 3.75
CA PRO A 55 67.29 3.58 5.12
C PRO A 55 66.10 3.51 6.09
N LEU A 56 66.06 2.47 6.92
CA LEU A 56 64.97 2.29 7.87
C LEU A 56 64.87 3.47 8.84
N ASP A 57 66.01 4.05 9.24
CA ASP A 57 66.06 5.23 10.12
C ASP A 57 65.41 6.47 9.49
N GLU A 58 65.49 6.63 8.17
CA GLU A 58 64.84 7.73 7.44
C GLU A 58 63.31 7.55 7.45
N VAL A 59 62.83 6.32 7.21
CA VAL A 59 61.41 5.98 7.28
C VAL A 59 60.87 6.14 8.70
N VAL A 60 61.62 5.66 9.69
CA VAL A 60 61.26 5.79 11.11
C VAL A 60 61.27 7.26 11.54
N GLY A 61 62.21 8.08 11.07
CA GLY A 61 62.22 9.53 11.31
C GLY A 61 60.99 10.24 10.74
N ASN A 62 60.58 9.87 9.52
CA ASN A 62 59.37 10.39 8.88
C ASN A 62 58.08 9.94 9.58
N ILE A 63 57.99 8.66 9.98
CA ILE A 63 56.84 8.11 10.71
C ILE A 63 56.76 8.67 12.13
N LYS A 64 57.90 8.80 12.82
CA LYS A 64 57.98 9.42 14.16
C LYS A 64 57.88 10.94 14.12
N SER A 65 57.76 11.55 12.93
CA SER A 65 57.51 12.98 12.84
C SER A 65 56.25 13.32 13.63
N ALA A 66 56.34 14.39 14.43
CA ALA A 66 55.22 14.83 15.27
C ALA A 66 53.95 15.05 14.43
N ALA A 67 54.10 15.47 13.17
CA ALA A 67 53.00 15.67 12.23
C ALA A 67 52.27 14.37 11.86
N PHE A 68 52.98 13.29 11.53
CA PHE A 68 52.34 12.02 11.15
C PHE A 68 51.67 11.34 12.35
N VAL A 69 52.37 11.29 13.50
CA VAL A 69 51.82 10.72 14.74
C VAL A 69 50.60 11.52 15.20
N SER A 70 50.67 12.86 15.17
CA SER A 70 49.53 13.72 15.52
C SER A 70 48.34 13.48 14.59
N LYS A 71 48.58 13.34 13.28
CA LYS A 71 47.51 13.02 12.31
C LYS A 71 46.83 11.68 12.63
N LEU A 72 47.59 10.61 12.89
CA LEU A 72 47.02 9.32 13.26
C LEU A 72 46.24 9.39 14.58
N GLN A 73 46.75 10.14 15.56
CA GLN A 73 46.03 10.39 16.82
C GLN A 73 44.71 11.11 16.56
N THR A 74 44.70 12.16 15.74
CA THR A 74 43.47 12.86 15.34
C THR A 74 42.49 11.95 14.60
N ASP A 75 42.96 11.13 13.67
CA ASP A 75 42.14 10.15 12.94
C ASP A 75 41.49 9.15 13.91
N LEU A 76 42.24 8.64 14.89
CA LEU A 76 41.73 7.74 15.93
C LEU A 76 40.68 8.42 16.82
N VAL A 77 40.93 9.65 17.26
CA VAL A 77 39.97 10.43 18.05
C VAL A 77 38.68 10.65 17.27
N ASN A 78 38.78 11.07 16.01
CA ASN A 78 37.62 11.26 15.12
C ASN A 78 36.84 9.95 14.92
N LEU A 79 37.53 8.83 14.74
CA LEU A 79 36.88 7.52 14.63
C LEU A 79 36.12 7.15 15.91
N ILE A 80 36.74 7.34 17.08
CA ILE A 80 36.10 7.08 18.38
C ILE A 80 34.86 7.97 18.55
N GLU A 81 34.96 9.25 18.21
CA GLU A 81 33.83 10.17 18.30
C GLU A 81 32.69 9.78 17.33
N ASN A 82 33.01 9.44 16.09
CA ASN A 82 32.02 8.94 15.13
C ASN A 82 31.31 7.67 15.65
N LEU A 83 32.06 6.71 16.20
CA LEU A 83 31.51 5.49 16.77
C LEU A 83 30.62 5.79 17.99
N LYS A 84 30.97 6.76 18.82
CA LYS A 84 30.12 7.23 19.93
C LYS A 84 28.83 7.86 19.41
N THR A 85 28.90 8.71 18.39
CA THR A 85 27.72 9.33 17.75
C THR A 85 26.80 8.27 17.15
N ILE A 86 27.35 7.28 16.44
CA ILE A 86 26.58 6.16 15.88
C ILE A 86 25.91 5.35 17.00
N LYS A 87 26.63 5.06 18.09
CA LYS A 87 26.07 4.35 19.24
C LYS A 87 24.90 5.12 19.87
N LEU A 88 25.05 6.44 20.05
CA LEU A 88 23.99 7.29 20.60
C LEU A 88 22.76 7.28 19.68
N PHE A 89 22.95 7.48 18.38
CA PHE A 89 21.88 7.42 17.37
C PHE A 89 21.09 6.11 17.44
N PHE A 90 21.76 4.96 17.51
CA PHE A 90 21.06 3.68 17.63
C PHE A 90 20.28 3.55 18.94
N SER A 91 20.80 4.06 20.05
CA SER A 91 20.11 4.06 21.34
C SER A 91 18.84 4.91 21.31
N GLU A 92 18.92 6.11 20.74
CA GLU A 92 17.79 7.03 20.60
C GLU A 92 16.73 6.47 19.66
N ASN A 93 17.15 5.90 18.51
CA ASN A 93 16.23 5.26 17.58
C ASN A 93 15.50 4.07 18.20
N LEU A 94 16.19 3.23 18.97
CA LEU A 94 15.56 2.09 19.63
C LEU A 94 14.49 2.58 20.63
N SER A 95 14.80 3.61 21.42
CA SER A 95 13.83 4.22 22.33
C SER A 95 12.63 4.81 21.59
N ALA A 96 12.86 5.51 20.49
CA ALA A 96 11.80 6.07 19.65
C ALA A 96 10.92 4.98 19.02
N LEU A 97 11.51 3.88 18.54
CA LEU A 97 10.77 2.74 17.99
C LEU A 97 9.90 2.05 19.04
N GLU A 98 10.40 1.88 20.27
CA GLU A 98 9.59 1.30 21.36
C GLU A 98 8.39 2.21 21.70
N LYS A 99 8.59 3.53 21.72
CA LYS A 99 7.49 4.49 21.90
C LYS A 99 6.45 4.39 20.77
N GLN A 100 6.89 4.38 19.51
CA GLN A 100 6.00 4.24 18.35
C GLN A 100 5.20 2.94 18.38
N LYS A 101 5.83 1.83 18.81
CA LYS A 101 5.16 0.54 19.01
C LYS A 101 4.05 0.65 20.06
N LEU A 102 4.32 1.24 21.23
CA LEU A 102 3.31 1.42 22.28
C LEU A 102 2.15 2.32 21.82
N GLU A 103 2.45 3.39 21.10
CA GLU A 103 1.44 4.27 20.51
C GLU A 103 0.57 3.53 19.47
N ALA A 104 1.18 2.75 18.59
CA ALA A 104 0.45 1.95 17.61
C ALA A 104 -0.48 0.92 18.29
N MET A 105 0.01 0.23 19.33
CA MET A 105 -0.81 -0.69 20.13
C MET A 105 -2.00 0.02 20.79
N SER A 106 -1.77 1.19 21.41
CA SER A 106 -2.82 2.00 22.01
C SER A 106 -3.89 2.41 20.99
N ARG A 107 -3.48 2.85 19.80
CA ARG A 107 -4.40 3.21 18.70
C ARG A 107 -5.27 2.03 18.27
N VAL A 108 -4.70 0.82 18.17
CA VAL A 108 -5.46 -0.39 17.86
C VAL A 108 -6.53 -0.65 18.94
N HIS A 109 -6.19 -0.50 20.21
CA HIS A 109 -7.16 -0.66 21.31
C HIS A 109 -8.27 0.39 21.29
N ILE A 110 -7.93 1.67 21.07
CA ILE A 110 -8.91 2.76 20.96
C ILE A 110 -9.86 2.50 19.79
N MET A 111 -9.31 2.13 18.62
CA MET A 111 -10.11 1.81 17.44
C MET A 111 -11.06 0.64 17.70
N ARG A 112 -10.59 -0.45 18.32
CA ARG A 112 -11.44 -1.60 18.66
C ARG A 112 -12.57 -1.21 19.60
N ARG A 113 -12.29 -0.39 20.62
CA ARG A 113 -13.31 0.12 21.54
C ARG A 113 -14.34 0.98 20.80
N SER A 114 -13.89 1.84 19.90
CA SER A 114 -14.79 2.68 19.09
C SER A 114 -15.70 1.86 18.19
N ILE A 115 -15.20 0.78 17.57
CA ILE A 115 -15.99 -0.12 16.74
C ILE A 115 -17.07 -0.80 17.59
N ASN A 116 -16.70 -1.37 18.75
CA ASN A 116 -17.64 -2.02 19.63
C ASN A 116 -18.74 -1.05 20.12
N ASN A 117 -18.35 0.14 20.59
CA ASN A 117 -19.32 1.15 21.01
C ASN A 117 -20.29 1.58 19.89
N HIS A 118 -19.87 1.50 18.63
CA HIS A 118 -20.76 1.78 17.51
C HIS A 118 -21.73 0.63 17.26
N LEU A 119 -21.25 -0.63 17.34
CA LEU A 119 -22.10 -1.81 17.25
C LEU A 119 -23.15 -1.85 18.37
N ASP A 120 -22.77 -1.53 19.61
CA ASP A 120 -23.70 -1.46 20.75
C ASP A 120 -24.83 -0.44 20.48
N LYS A 121 -24.52 0.71 19.89
CA LYS A 121 -25.52 1.73 19.52
C LYS A 121 -26.44 1.27 18.38
N LEU A 122 -25.91 0.53 17.41
CA LEU A 122 -26.71 -0.02 16.31
C LEU A 122 -27.66 -1.11 16.82
N GLU A 123 -27.18 -1.94 17.74
CA GLU A 123 -28.00 -2.95 18.44
C GLU A 123 -29.12 -2.28 19.24
N GLU A 124 -28.78 -1.30 20.10
CA GLU A 124 -29.77 -0.55 20.88
C GLU A 124 -30.84 0.08 19.99
N LYS A 125 -30.43 0.70 18.87
CA LYS A 125 -31.36 1.26 17.90
C LYS A 125 -32.28 0.20 17.31
N LEU A 126 -31.73 -0.92 16.85
CA LEU A 126 -32.52 -2.01 16.26
C LEU A 126 -33.52 -2.58 17.28
N LEU A 127 -33.11 -2.78 18.53
CA LEU A 127 -33.99 -3.27 19.59
C LEU A 127 -35.14 -2.30 19.88
N ASN A 128 -34.86 -0.99 19.87
CA ASN A 128 -35.88 0.04 20.01
C ASN A 128 -36.86 0.04 18.82
N ASP A 129 -36.35 -0.10 17.59
CA ASP A 129 -37.17 -0.19 16.38
C ASP A 129 -38.07 -1.44 16.42
N ILE A 130 -37.51 -2.60 16.80
CA ILE A 130 -38.25 -3.85 17.01
C ILE A 130 -39.37 -3.66 18.02
N THR A 131 -39.04 -3.08 19.17
CA THR A 131 -40.02 -2.86 20.25
C THR A 131 -41.14 -1.94 19.78
N SER A 132 -40.80 -0.83 19.11
CA SER A 132 -41.79 0.13 18.61
C SER A 132 -42.73 -0.50 17.58
N GLU A 133 -42.19 -1.21 16.58
CA GLU A 133 -43.02 -1.85 15.55
C GLU A 133 -43.85 -3.00 16.12
N PHE A 134 -43.31 -3.77 17.07
CA PHE A 134 -44.05 -4.81 17.76
C PHE A 134 -45.22 -4.25 18.57
N THR A 135 -45.00 -3.16 19.33
CA THR A 135 -46.07 -2.50 20.09
C THR A 135 -47.17 -1.99 19.16
N LYS A 136 -46.83 -1.32 18.05
CA LYS A 136 -47.83 -0.88 17.05
C LYS A 136 -48.64 -2.05 16.49
N LEU A 137 -47.97 -3.15 16.19
CA LEU A 137 -48.60 -4.36 15.67
C LEU A 137 -49.54 -4.98 16.71
N GLN A 138 -49.07 -5.08 17.96
CA GLN A 138 -49.82 -5.60 19.09
C GLN A 138 -51.06 -4.77 19.36
N ASP A 139 -50.95 -3.44 19.37
CA ASP A 139 -52.08 -2.52 19.56
C ASP A 139 -53.10 -2.64 18.42
N ALA A 140 -52.63 -2.71 17.17
CA ALA A 140 -53.51 -2.87 16.02
C ALA A 140 -54.29 -4.21 16.06
N ILE A 141 -53.61 -5.30 16.41
CA ILE A 141 -54.25 -6.62 16.58
C ILE A 141 -55.20 -6.60 17.77
N GLY A 142 -54.80 -6.00 18.90
CA GLY A 142 -55.61 -5.88 20.11
C GLY A 142 -56.91 -5.11 19.87
N ASN A 143 -56.82 -3.94 19.22
CA ASN A 143 -57.98 -3.14 18.83
C ASN A 143 -58.92 -3.94 17.91
N ARG A 144 -58.36 -4.62 16.91
CA ARG A 144 -59.18 -5.40 15.97
C ARG A 144 -59.85 -6.60 16.64
N LYS A 145 -59.16 -7.27 17.55
CA LYS A 145 -59.74 -8.34 18.37
C LYS A 145 -60.92 -7.82 19.18
N SER A 146 -60.76 -6.67 19.87
CA SER A 146 -61.84 -6.07 20.65
C SER A 146 -63.06 -5.71 19.80
N GLU A 147 -62.87 -5.21 18.57
CA GLU A 147 -63.97 -4.98 17.64
C GLU A 147 -64.72 -6.26 17.27
N ILE A 148 -63.99 -7.36 17.01
CA ILE A 148 -64.58 -8.66 16.69
C ILE A 148 -65.30 -9.24 17.91
N ASP A 149 -64.71 -9.15 19.10
CA ASP A 149 -65.32 -9.61 20.36
C ASP A 149 -66.64 -8.86 20.59
N ASN A 150 -66.64 -7.53 20.50
CA ASN A 150 -67.86 -6.71 20.61
C ASN A 150 -68.94 -7.09 19.59
N LYS A 151 -68.54 -7.40 18.34
CA LYS A 151 -69.49 -7.81 17.31
C LYS A 151 -70.03 -9.21 17.56
N THR A 152 -69.21 -10.10 18.09
CA THR A 152 -69.58 -11.46 18.49
C THR A 152 -70.61 -11.41 19.61
N ASP A 153 -70.36 -10.62 20.66
CA ASP A 153 -71.28 -10.43 21.79
C ASP A 153 -72.66 -9.93 21.32
N GLN A 154 -72.70 -8.96 20.40
CA GLN A 154 -73.95 -8.46 19.81
C GLN A 154 -74.72 -9.55 19.07
N VAL A 155 -74.04 -10.40 18.32
CA VAL A 155 -74.66 -11.49 17.55
C VAL A 155 -75.16 -12.58 18.50
N GLU A 156 -74.39 -12.94 19.53
CA GLU A 156 -74.79 -13.91 20.55
C GLU A 156 -76.01 -13.44 21.36
N GLU A 157 -76.08 -12.15 21.71
CA GLU A 157 -77.25 -11.56 22.37
C GLU A 157 -78.50 -11.71 21.48
N LYS A 158 -78.40 -11.37 20.20
CA LYS A 158 -79.51 -11.52 19.24
C LYS A 158 -79.92 -12.98 19.02
N GLN A 159 -78.97 -13.90 19.06
CA GLN A 159 -79.26 -15.34 19.00
C GLN A 159 -80.07 -15.81 20.22
N LYS A 160 -79.73 -15.33 21.42
CA LYS A 160 -80.48 -15.63 22.66
C LYS A 160 -81.89 -15.08 22.60
N ASP A 161 -82.06 -13.84 22.14
CA ASP A 161 -83.38 -13.23 21.95
C ASP A 161 -84.24 -14.00 20.93
N PHE A 162 -83.64 -14.40 19.81
CA PHE A 162 -84.32 -15.19 18.79
C PHE A 162 -84.80 -16.54 19.34
N SER A 163 -83.97 -17.21 20.14
CA SER A 163 -84.33 -18.50 20.76
C SER A 163 -85.56 -18.37 21.65
N LYS A 164 -85.64 -17.32 22.48
CA LYS A 164 -86.82 -17.03 23.30
C LYS A 164 -88.05 -16.68 22.46
N MET A 165 -87.86 -15.93 21.37
CA MET A 165 -88.95 -15.58 20.47
C MET A 165 -89.59 -16.83 19.86
N VAL A 166 -88.79 -17.78 19.36
CA VAL A 166 -89.28 -19.03 18.78
C VAL A 166 -90.09 -19.85 19.80
N GLU A 167 -89.70 -19.82 21.07
CA GLU A 167 -90.34 -20.62 22.12
C GLU A 167 -91.65 -19.99 22.66
N PHE A 168 -91.71 -18.66 22.77
CA PHE A 168 -92.77 -17.99 23.55
C PHE A 168 -93.62 -16.96 22.78
N SER A 169 -93.29 -16.65 21.53
CA SER A 169 -93.98 -15.58 20.81
C SER A 169 -95.12 -16.06 19.91
N THR A 170 -96.04 -15.16 19.59
CA THR A 170 -97.13 -15.43 18.63
C THR A 170 -96.62 -15.44 17.19
N ASP A 171 -97.35 -16.04 16.26
CA ASP A 171 -96.96 -16.13 14.84
C ASP A 171 -96.62 -14.77 14.22
N LEU A 172 -97.39 -13.72 14.56
CA LEU A 172 -97.14 -12.37 14.05
C LEU A 172 -95.85 -11.76 14.62
N GLN A 173 -95.59 -11.95 15.92
CA GLN A 173 -94.35 -11.50 16.58
C GLN A 173 -93.13 -12.26 16.02
N THR A 174 -93.29 -13.56 15.77
CA THR A 174 -92.29 -14.41 15.14
C THR A 174 -91.94 -13.89 13.74
N TYR A 175 -92.94 -13.55 12.91
CA TYR A 175 -92.73 -13.01 11.57
C TYR A 175 -91.90 -11.72 11.58
N PHE A 176 -92.26 -10.75 12.44
CA PHE A 176 -91.51 -9.49 12.53
C PHE A 176 -90.10 -9.66 13.09
N GLY A 177 -89.93 -10.50 14.11
CA GLY A 177 -88.60 -10.72 14.69
C GLY A 177 -87.67 -11.54 13.78
N LEU A 178 -88.21 -12.45 12.95
CA LEU A 178 -87.46 -13.12 11.88
C LEU A 178 -86.81 -12.11 10.94
N HIS A 179 -87.55 -11.09 10.50
CA HIS A 179 -87.02 -10.05 9.62
C HIS A 179 -85.88 -9.25 10.28
N GLU A 180 -85.97 -8.97 11.57
CA GLU A 180 -84.90 -8.25 12.28
C GLU A 180 -83.65 -9.12 12.46
N VAL A 181 -83.81 -10.42 12.72
CA VAL A 181 -82.68 -11.37 12.79
C VAL A 181 -82.01 -11.56 11.43
N GLU A 182 -82.77 -11.69 10.34
CA GLU A 182 -82.22 -11.73 8.98
C GLU A 182 -81.36 -10.50 8.67
N LYS A 183 -81.78 -9.31 9.13
CA LYS A 183 -81.01 -8.08 8.95
C LYS A 183 -79.68 -8.14 9.70
N VAL A 184 -79.67 -8.64 10.94
CA VAL A 184 -78.44 -8.83 11.72
C VAL A 184 -77.51 -9.84 11.04
N ILE A 185 -78.05 -10.96 10.52
CA ILE A 185 -77.28 -11.96 9.78
C ILE A 185 -76.62 -11.31 8.54
N LYS A 186 -77.39 -10.60 7.71
CA LYS A 186 -76.85 -9.91 6.53
C LYS A 186 -75.76 -8.90 6.88
N GLN A 187 -75.92 -8.17 7.98
CA GLN A 187 -74.89 -7.24 8.47
C GLN A 187 -73.63 -7.97 8.95
N GLY A 188 -73.78 -9.12 9.64
CA GLY A 188 -72.66 -9.96 10.07
C GLY A 188 -71.91 -10.57 8.89
N GLU A 189 -72.63 -11.08 7.89
CA GLU A 189 -72.05 -11.60 6.64
C GLU A 189 -71.27 -10.52 5.89
N HIS A 190 -71.83 -9.31 5.77
CA HIS A 190 -71.11 -8.18 5.16
C HIS A 190 -69.84 -7.85 5.94
N TYR A 191 -69.89 -7.80 7.27
CA TYR A 191 -68.70 -7.56 8.10
C TYR A 191 -67.62 -8.63 7.94
N ILE A 192 -68.00 -9.91 7.84
CA ILE A 192 -67.07 -11.02 7.56
C ILE A 192 -66.47 -10.88 6.15
N GLN A 193 -67.27 -10.48 5.16
CA GLN A 193 -66.81 -10.22 3.80
C GLN A 193 -65.80 -9.05 3.77
N ASP A 194 -66.06 -7.99 4.53
CA ASP A 194 -65.16 -6.83 4.68
C ASP A 194 -63.84 -7.25 5.35
N LEU A 195 -63.90 -8.09 6.38
CA LEU A 195 -62.73 -8.68 7.04
C LEU A 195 -61.86 -9.49 6.07
N LYS A 196 -62.49 -10.27 5.18
CA LYS A 196 -61.79 -11.09 4.18
C LYS A 196 -61.17 -10.27 3.05
N SER A 197 -61.84 -9.21 2.61
CA SER A 197 -61.43 -8.43 1.44
C SER A 197 -60.37 -7.37 1.73
N ALA A 198 -60.31 -6.84 2.95
CA ALA A 198 -59.45 -5.70 3.30
C ALA A 198 -58.05 -6.06 3.85
N ASP A 199 -57.48 -7.22 3.50
CA ASP A 199 -56.18 -7.70 4.02
C ASP A 199 -56.08 -7.85 5.56
N ASN A 200 -57.22 -7.74 6.25
CA ASN A 200 -57.31 -7.70 7.71
C ASN A 200 -57.10 -9.05 8.40
N LEU A 201 -57.18 -10.15 7.63
CA LEU A 201 -57.01 -11.52 8.13
C LEU A 201 -55.67 -12.15 7.73
N ARG A 202 -54.71 -11.37 7.22
CA ARG A 202 -53.37 -11.89 6.93
C ARG A 202 -52.58 -12.10 8.21
N GLU A 203 -51.88 -13.23 8.25
CA GLU A 203 -50.84 -13.46 9.25
C GLU A 203 -49.71 -12.44 9.05
N LYS A 204 -49.33 -11.78 10.13
CA LYS A 204 -48.27 -10.77 10.12
C LYS A 204 -47.02 -11.37 10.76
N ASN A 205 -46.00 -11.57 9.92
CA ASN A 205 -44.73 -12.15 10.33
C ASN A 205 -43.63 -11.07 10.32
N MET A 206 -42.81 -11.05 11.38
CA MET A 206 -41.60 -10.22 11.43
C MET A 206 -40.42 -11.04 10.91
N ILE A 207 -39.73 -10.53 9.89
CA ILE A 207 -38.54 -11.15 9.32
C ILE A 207 -37.37 -10.22 9.60
N PHE A 208 -36.30 -10.78 10.17
CA PHE A 208 -35.07 -10.06 10.44
C PHE A 208 -33.99 -10.53 9.46
N ASP A 209 -33.40 -9.57 8.75
CA ASP A 209 -32.31 -9.82 7.82
C ASP A 209 -31.01 -9.19 8.35
N PHE A 210 -30.03 -10.04 8.61
CA PHE A 210 -28.69 -9.66 9.09
C PHE A 210 -27.59 -9.92 8.05
N THR A 211 -27.96 -10.29 6.82
CA THR A 211 -27.04 -10.81 5.80
C THR A 211 -25.93 -9.81 5.45
N ASP A 212 -26.26 -8.51 5.43
CA ASP A 212 -25.30 -7.44 5.14
C ASP A 212 -24.24 -7.27 6.24
N LEU A 213 -24.65 -7.35 7.50
CA LEU A 213 -23.72 -7.24 8.63
C LEU A 213 -22.82 -8.47 8.72
N GLU A 214 -23.40 -9.67 8.56
CA GLU A 214 -22.64 -10.92 8.58
C GLU A 214 -21.57 -10.96 7.49
N SER A 215 -21.94 -10.61 6.26
CA SER A 215 -21.00 -10.62 5.13
C SER A 215 -19.88 -9.59 5.33
N THR A 216 -20.21 -8.40 5.85
CA THR A 216 -19.23 -7.37 6.19
C THR A 216 -18.26 -7.86 7.26
N VAL A 217 -18.75 -8.44 8.35
CA VAL A 217 -17.91 -8.95 9.45
C VAL A 217 -17.01 -10.08 8.98
N ARG A 218 -17.53 -11.02 8.19
CA ARG A 218 -16.74 -12.11 7.59
C ARG A 218 -15.66 -11.60 6.63
N GLY A 219 -15.91 -10.47 5.95
CA GLY A 219 -14.96 -9.83 5.05
C GLY A 219 -13.76 -9.17 5.75
N ILE A 220 -13.83 -8.91 7.06
CA ILE A 220 -12.74 -8.26 7.80
C ILE A 220 -11.70 -9.30 8.21
N THR A 221 -10.61 -9.40 7.45
CA THR A 221 -9.50 -10.33 7.73
C THR A 221 -8.35 -9.70 8.52
N ALA A 222 -8.30 -8.38 8.62
CA ALA A 222 -7.25 -7.65 9.34
C ALA A 222 -7.78 -6.31 9.86
N LEU A 223 -7.34 -5.91 11.07
CA LEU A 223 -7.65 -4.61 11.67
C LEU A 223 -6.76 -3.48 11.12
N GLY A 224 -5.64 -3.83 10.52
CA GLY A 224 -4.68 -2.87 9.99
C GLY A 224 -3.46 -3.56 9.40
N LYS A 225 -2.53 -2.77 8.89
CA LYS A 225 -1.28 -3.23 8.32
C LYS A 225 -0.12 -2.45 8.94
N LEU A 226 0.87 -3.16 9.48
CA LEU A 226 2.13 -2.56 9.88
C LEU A 226 3.03 -2.43 8.64
N SER A 227 3.57 -1.23 8.42
CA SER A 227 4.61 -0.99 7.41
C SER A 227 5.76 -0.27 8.09
N ILE A 228 6.98 -0.76 7.88
CA ILE A 228 8.20 -0.16 8.42
C ILE A 228 8.92 0.49 7.26
N ASP A 229 9.17 1.79 7.36
CA ASP A 229 9.96 2.53 6.39
C ASP A 229 11.41 2.59 6.85
N LEU A 230 12.33 2.36 5.91
CA LEU A 230 13.77 2.37 6.16
C LEU A 230 14.37 3.53 5.39
N SER A 231 14.57 4.65 6.08
CA SER A 231 15.25 5.82 5.54
C SER A 231 16.73 5.82 5.93
N PRO A 232 17.63 6.35 5.07
CA PRO A 232 19.03 6.52 5.41
C PRO A 232 19.19 7.42 6.65
N ALA A 233 20.12 7.05 7.54
CA ALA A 233 20.46 7.85 8.69
C ALA A 233 21.17 9.15 8.25
N ASN A 234 20.66 10.30 8.68
CA ASN A 234 21.32 11.59 8.47
C ASN A 234 22.36 11.84 9.58
N LEU A 235 23.48 11.12 9.52
CA LEU A 235 24.58 11.26 10.48
C LEU A 235 25.70 12.11 9.88
N GLN A 236 26.04 13.21 10.55
CA GLN A 236 27.22 14.00 10.23
C GLN A 236 28.43 13.37 10.92
N LEU A 237 29.17 12.53 10.18
CA LEU A 237 30.39 11.91 10.67
C LEU A 237 31.60 12.75 10.25
N LYS A 238 32.58 12.87 11.15
CA LYS A 238 33.87 13.48 10.84
C LYS A 238 34.63 12.56 9.90
N THR A 239 34.56 12.81 8.60
CA THR A 239 35.43 12.14 7.63
C THR A 239 36.81 12.79 7.65
N LYS A 240 37.84 12.03 7.24
CA LYS A 240 39.18 12.60 7.03
C LYS A 240 39.01 13.85 6.17
N GLY A 241 39.47 15.00 6.65
CA GLY A 241 39.53 16.20 5.83
C GLY A 241 40.19 15.84 4.52
N GLU A 242 39.62 16.30 3.41
CA GLU A 242 40.07 16.05 2.04
C GLU A 242 41.46 16.68 1.78
N SER A 243 42.48 16.26 2.53
CA SER A 243 43.86 16.39 2.11
C SER A 243 44.09 15.30 1.07
N GLN A 244 44.00 15.72 -0.19
CA GLN A 244 44.28 14.93 -1.38
C GLN A 244 45.63 14.20 -1.23
N VAL A 245 45.59 12.94 -0.79
CA VAL A 245 46.62 11.96 -1.10
C VAL A 245 45.90 10.88 -1.87
N GLN A 246 45.96 10.99 -3.21
CA GLN A 246 45.38 10.05 -4.15
C GLN A 246 45.97 8.66 -3.88
N SER A 247 45.14 7.78 -3.32
CA SER A 247 45.31 6.34 -3.52
C SER A 247 44.29 5.92 -4.58
N PRO A 248 44.70 5.30 -5.69
CA PRO A 248 43.78 4.87 -6.73
C PRO A 248 43.07 3.60 -6.28
N ARG A 249 41.89 3.75 -5.68
CA ARG A 249 40.94 2.64 -5.56
C ARG A 249 39.58 3.10 -6.08
N ASN A 250 39.20 2.54 -7.23
CA ASN A 250 37.90 2.70 -7.85
C ASN A 250 36.80 2.27 -6.86
N PRO A 251 35.81 3.12 -6.55
CA PRO A 251 34.67 2.70 -5.76
C PRO A 251 33.74 1.84 -6.63
N VAL A 252 33.59 0.58 -6.24
CA VAL A 252 32.53 -0.30 -6.76
C VAL A 252 31.21 0.21 -6.19
N LEU A 253 30.42 0.87 -7.03
CA LEU A 253 29.03 1.22 -6.73
C LEU A 253 28.21 -0.08 -6.60
N SER A 254 27.88 -0.46 -5.36
CA SER A 254 26.90 -1.52 -5.11
C SER A 254 25.49 -0.96 -5.41
N MET A 255 24.98 -1.30 -6.59
CA MET A 255 23.57 -1.04 -6.92
C MET A 255 22.68 -1.99 -6.10
N VAL A 256 22.21 -1.50 -4.96
CA VAL A 256 21.06 -2.10 -4.27
C VAL A 256 19.86 -1.89 -5.18
N LYS A 257 19.31 -2.97 -5.75
CA LYS A 257 18.08 -2.91 -6.55
C LYS A 257 16.90 -2.68 -5.60
N PRO A 258 16.26 -1.50 -5.55
CA PRO A 258 15.07 -1.32 -4.75
C PRO A 258 13.96 -2.22 -5.31
N VAL A 259 13.38 -3.06 -4.46
CA VAL A 259 12.21 -3.88 -4.80
C VAL A 259 11.00 -3.20 -4.18
N ILE A 260 10.22 -2.47 -4.98
CA ILE A 260 8.94 -1.90 -4.55
C ILE A 260 7.88 -3.01 -4.66
N LYS A 261 7.40 -3.51 -3.52
CA LYS A 261 6.28 -4.48 -3.45
C LYS A 261 4.98 -3.77 -3.07
N GLN A 262 4.39 -3.02 -3.99
CA GLN A 262 3.04 -2.44 -3.84
C GLN A 262 1.99 -3.41 -4.40
N ARG A 263 0.84 -3.55 -3.74
CA ARG A 263 -0.34 -4.22 -4.31
C ARG A 263 -1.35 -3.15 -4.72
N PHE A 264 -1.77 -3.16 -5.97
CA PHE A 264 -2.80 -2.26 -6.50
C PHE A 264 -4.13 -3.01 -6.56
N LYS A 265 -5.19 -2.48 -5.93
CA LYS A 265 -6.53 -3.06 -6.00
C LYS A 265 -7.26 -2.44 -7.19
N MET A 266 -7.60 -3.26 -8.17
CA MET A 266 -8.35 -2.84 -9.36
C MET A 266 -9.85 -2.82 -9.05
N GLN A 267 -10.59 -1.87 -9.64
CA GLN A 267 -12.02 -1.68 -9.35
C GLN A 267 -12.95 -2.45 -10.28
N LYS A 268 -12.55 -2.68 -11.53
CA LYS A 268 -13.36 -3.37 -12.55
C LYS A 268 -12.74 -4.73 -12.85
N HIS A 269 -13.55 -5.72 -13.25
CA HIS A 269 -13.09 -7.02 -13.73
C HIS A 269 -13.84 -7.37 -15.02
N PRO A 270 -13.20 -8.01 -16.01
CA PRO A 270 -11.78 -8.39 -16.07
C PRO A 270 -10.84 -7.17 -16.19
N VAL A 271 -9.58 -7.34 -15.77
CA VAL A 271 -8.51 -6.33 -15.91
C VAL A 271 -7.44 -6.91 -16.81
N SER A 272 -6.99 -6.14 -17.80
CA SER A 272 -5.84 -6.51 -18.63
C SER A 272 -4.85 -5.36 -18.67
N ILE A 273 -3.81 -5.41 -17.83
CA ILE A 273 -2.79 -4.36 -17.79
C ILE A 273 -1.73 -4.64 -18.85
N THR A 274 -1.66 -3.80 -19.88
CA THR A 274 -0.71 -3.97 -20.99
C THR A 274 0.43 -2.98 -20.99
N GLY A 275 0.30 -1.86 -20.27
CA GLY A 275 1.33 -0.84 -20.12
C GLY A 275 1.29 -0.22 -18.72
N CYS A 276 2.45 0.15 -18.21
CA CYS A 276 2.57 0.88 -16.95
C CYS A 276 3.68 1.92 -17.00
N GLN A 277 3.48 3.03 -16.30
CA GLN A 277 4.47 4.08 -16.22
C GLN A 277 4.46 4.73 -14.83
N ILE A 278 5.65 4.90 -14.25
CA ILE A 278 5.85 5.67 -13.02
C ILE A 278 6.10 7.13 -13.41
N LEU A 279 5.36 8.05 -12.79
CA LEU A 279 5.50 9.50 -12.93
C LEU A 279 6.58 10.05 -11.96
N PRO A 280 7.11 11.27 -12.18
CA PRO A 280 8.13 11.85 -11.31
C PRO A 280 7.74 12.01 -9.83
N ASN A 281 6.44 12.07 -9.53
CA ASN A 281 5.91 12.11 -8.16
C ASN A 281 5.65 10.71 -7.57
N CYS A 282 6.17 9.65 -8.20
CA CYS A 282 5.98 8.25 -7.84
C CYS A 282 4.54 7.72 -7.96
N ASP A 283 3.63 8.49 -8.54
CA ASP A 283 2.32 7.96 -8.96
C ASP A 283 2.50 7.00 -10.13
N VAL A 284 1.59 6.04 -10.26
CA VAL A 284 1.65 5.00 -11.28
C VAL A 284 0.43 5.10 -12.18
N VAL A 285 0.68 5.13 -13.48
CA VAL A 285 -0.35 5.13 -14.51
C VAL A 285 -0.36 3.77 -15.18
N PHE A 286 -1.54 3.16 -15.26
CA PHE A 286 -1.74 1.88 -15.95
C PHE A 286 -2.63 2.04 -17.18
N VAL A 287 -2.33 1.26 -18.20
CA VAL A 287 -3.22 1.01 -19.34
C VAL A 287 -4.04 -0.23 -19.02
N ASP A 288 -5.35 -0.08 -18.88
CA ASP A 288 -6.28 -1.20 -18.78
C ASP A 288 -6.95 -1.42 -20.14
N GLN A 289 -6.40 -2.39 -20.86
CA GLN A 289 -6.78 -2.70 -22.23
C GLN A 289 -8.23 -3.19 -22.33
N GLU A 290 -8.69 -3.99 -21.35
CA GLU A 290 -10.02 -4.61 -21.42
C GLU A 290 -11.12 -3.60 -21.08
N ASN A 291 -10.86 -2.73 -20.10
CA ASN A 291 -11.76 -1.63 -19.77
C ASN A 291 -11.53 -0.36 -20.62
N LYS A 292 -10.69 -0.45 -21.66
CA LYS A 292 -10.36 0.63 -22.60
C LYS A 292 -10.00 1.95 -21.92
N SER A 293 -9.26 1.92 -20.82
CA SER A 293 -9.06 3.09 -19.97
C SER A 293 -7.63 3.24 -19.47
N ILE A 294 -7.31 4.42 -18.97
CA ILE A 294 -6.05 4.70 -18.27
C ILE A 294 -6.38 5.02 -16.82
N LEU A 295 -5.71 4.32 -15.91
CA LEU A 295 -5.96 4.40 -14.48
C LEU A 295 -4.78 5.08 -13.79
N LEU A 296 -5.07 6.02 -12.88
CA LEU A 296 -4.07 6.67 -12.03
C LEU A 296 -4.14 6.08 -10.62
N PHE A 297 -2.99 5.65 -10.12
CA PHE A 297 -2.79 5.26 -8.74
C PHE A 297 -1.73 6.14 -8.11
N ASN A 298 -1.88 6.45 -6.83
CA ASN A 298 -0.84 7.18 -6.13
C ASN A 298 0.33 6.27 -5.75
N ASN A 299 1.42 6.87 -5.25
CA ASN A 299 2.58 6.15 -4.70
C ASN A 299 2.25 5.15 -3.57
N SER A 300 1.05 5.22 -2.99
CA SER A 300 0.55 4.31 -1.95
C SER A 300 -0.25 3.14 -2.52
N GLY A 301 -0.40 3.04 -3.84
CA GLY A 301 -1.15 1.98 -4.50
C GLY A 301 -2.66 2.14 -4.43
N VAL A 302 -3.14 3.32 -4.01
CA VAL A 302 -4.56 3.66 -3.94
C VAL A 302 -5.00 4.23 -5.28
N PHE A 303 -6.12 3.73 -5.79
CA PHE A 303 -6.74 4.27 -7.00
C PHE A 303 -7.15 5.72 -6.77
N VAL A 304 -6.70 6.61 -7.66
CA VAL A 304 -7.02 8.04 -7.59
C VAL A 304 -8.19 8.35 -8.52
N LYS A 305 -8.05 8.03 -9.81
CA LYS A 305 -9.07 8.29 -10.83
C LYS A 305 -8.82 7.52 -12.13
N GLU A 306 -9.88 7.36 -12.91
CA GLU A 306 -9.78 7.01 -14.33
C GLU A 306 -9.46 8.31 -15.10
N ILE A 307 -8.31 8.37 -15.75
CA ILE A 307 -7.85 9.58 -16.47
C ILE A 307 -8.67 9.77 -17.74
N MET A 308 -8.90 8.68 -18.48
CA MET A 308 -9.56 8.70 -19.78
C MET A 308 -10.05 7.31 -20.16
N THR A 309 -11.16 7.26 -20.90
CA THR A 309 -11.70 6.07 -21.57
C THR A 309 -11.63 6.27 -23.08
N PHE A 310 -11.30 5.22 -23.82
CA PHE A 310 -11.19 5.23 -25.28
C PHE A 310 -12.29 4.38 -25.92
N GLN A 311 -12.54 4.65 -27.20
CA GLN A 311 -13.42 3.82 -28.02
C GLN A 311 -12.80 2.45 -28.31
N ASN A 312 -11.47 2.40 -28.49
CA ASN A 312 -10.72 1.19 -28.78
C ASN A 312 -9.66 0.88 -27.71
N LYS A 313 -9.07 -0.31 -27.79
CA LYS A 313 -8.19 -0.86 -26.75
C LYS A 313 -6.83 -0.12 -26.72
N PRO A 314 -6.50 0.64 -25.65
CA PRO A 314 -5.16 1.19 -25.49
C PRO A 314 -4.16 0.05 -25.26
N SER A 315 -2.93 0.22 -25.74
CA SER A 315 -1.94 -0.86 -25.83
C SER A 315 -0.76 -0.66 -24.90
N ASP A 316 -0.08 0.48 -24.99
CA ASP A 316 1.08 0.76 -24.15
C ASP A 316 1.17 2.25 -23.81
N ILE A 317 1.97 2.59 -22.80
CA ILE A 317 2.11 3.95 -22.25
C ILE A 317 3.56 4.26 -21.94
N SER A 318 3.95 5.52 -22.16
CA SER A 318 5.27 6.00 -21.73
C SER A 318 5.23 7.43 -21.22
N TYR A 319 6.14 7.75 -20.31
CA TYR A 319 6.30 9.10 -19.77
C TYR A 319 6.95 10.02 -20.78
N VAL A 320 6.40 11.23 -20.95
CA VAL A 320 6.90 12.20 -21.94
C VAL A 320 7.64 13.32 -21.20
N ARG A 321 6.90 14.29 -20.65
CA ARG A 321 7.43 15.41 -19.87
C ARG A 321 6.40 15.91 -18.89
N GLN A 322 6.86 16.55 -17.81
CA GLN A 322 6.00 17.10 -16.76
C GLN A 322 5.04 16.04 -16.20
N ARG A 323 3.74 16.15 -16.48
CA ARG A 323 2.66 15.20 -16.14
C ARG A 323 1.94 14.68 -17.39
N GLN A 324 2.66 14.64 -18.52
CA GLN A 324 2.15 14.13 -19.78
C GLN A 324 2.64 12.72 -20.05
N VAL A 325 1.74 11.89 -20.55
CA VAL A 325 2.01 10.52 -20.97
C VAL A 325 1.63 10.33 -22.43
N ALA A 326 2.38 9.51 -23.14
CA ALA A 326 2.07 9.09 -24.49
C ALA A 326 1.44 7.70 -24.46
N VAL A 327 0.34 7.51 -25.18
CA VAL A 327 -0.41 6.25 -25.18
C VAL A 327 -0.67 5.82 -26.62
N THR A 328 -0.49 4.54 -26.90
CA THR A 328 -0.74 3.94 -28.21
C THR A 328 -2.07 3.20 -28.22
N LEU A 329 -2.82 3.29 -29.32
CA LEU A 329 -4.01 2.47 -29.56
C LEU A 329 -3.78 1.63 -30.82
N TYR A 330 -3.63 0.32 -30.63
CA TYR A 330 -3.24 -0.64 -31.67
C TYR A 330 -4.15 -0.59 -32.91
N ASP A 331 -5.47 -0.68 -32.73
CA ASP A 331 -6.41 -0.73 -33.85
C ASP A 331 -6.68 0.64 -34.48
N ASP A 332 -6.60 1.71 -33.69
CA ASP A 332 -6.82 3.09 -34.16
C ASP A 332 -5.63 3.69 -34.88
N ARG A 333 -4.46 3.02 -34.80
CA ARG A 333 -3.21 3.51 -35.40
C ARG A 333 -2.87 4.91 -34.90
N ASN A 334 -3.18 5.20 -33.64
CA ASN A 334 -3.13 6.55 -33.09
C ASN A 334 -2.26 6.61 -31.84
N ILE A 335 -1.49 7.68 -31.72
CA ILE A 335 -0.69 8.01 -30.54
C ILE A 335 -1.31 9.27 -29.92
N PHE A 336 -1.67 9.21 -28.65
CA PHE A 336 -2.17 10.36 -27.90
C PHE A 336 -1.14 10.83 -26.87
N ILE A 337 -0.97 12.15 -26.76
CA ILE A 337 -0.31 12.78 -25.60
C ILE A 337 -1.41 13.28 -24.68
N ILE A 338 -1.42 12.80 -23.44
CA ILE A 338 -2.47 13.07 -22.47
C ILE A 338 -1.88 13.80 -21.27
N ASP A 339 -2.54 14.88 -20.86
CA ASP A 339 -2.26 15.57 -19.61
C ASP A 339 -3.01 14.85 -18.49
N VAL A 340 -2.26 14.15 -17.63
CA VAL A 340 -2.79 13.29 -16.56
C VAL A 340 -3.55 14.10 -15.51
N GLU A 341 -3.17 15.35 -15.29
CA GLU A 341 -3.79 16.20 -14.28
C GLU A 341 -5.13 16.73 -14.79
N ARG A 342 -5.13 17.26 -16.02
CA ARG A 342 -6.30 17.88 -16.66
C ARG A 342 -7.23 16.89 -17.35
N ASN A 343 -6.90 15.60 -17.37
CA ASN A 343 -7.68 14.54 -18.03
C ASN A 343 -8.02 14.87 -19.49
N LYS A 344 -7.06 15.41 -20.24
CA LYS A 344 -7.31 15.85 -21.63
C LYS A 344 -6.23 15.39 -22.59
N ILE A 345 -6.66 15.09 -23.81
CA ILE A 345 -5.75 14.88 -24.94
C ILE A 345 -5.16 16.25 -25.29
N VAL A 346 -3.84 16.34 -25.22
CA VAL A 346 -3.08 17.53 -25.62
C VAL A 346 -2.79 17.48 -27.11
N ARG A 347 -2.44 16.28 -27.62
CA ARG A 347 -2.08 16.04 -29.02
C ARG A 347 -2.46 14.62 -29.44
N SER A 348 -2.66 14.44 -30.73
CA SER A 348 -2.89 13.13 -31.35
C SER A 348 -2.13 13.03 -32.67
N ARG A 349 -1.76 11.81 -33.06
CA ARG A 349 -1.11 11.52 -34.34
C ARG A 349 -1.47 10.13 -34.83
N VAL A 350 -2.11 10.09 -35.99
CA VAL A 350 -2.30 8.83 -36.73
C VAL A 350 -0.97 8.45 -37.40
N VAL A 351 -0.62 7.16 -37.31
CA VAL A 351 0.56 6.56 -37.93
C VAL A 351 0.16 5.54 -38.99
N ASP A 352 1.06 5.25 -39.92
CA ASP A 352 0.83 4.31 -41.00
C ASP A 352 1.12 2.87 -40.55
N GLY A 353 0.18 2.30 -39.80
CA GLY A 353 0.23 0.94 -39.26
C GLY A 353 -0.23 0.86 -37.81
N ARG A 354 -0.28 -0.35 -37.25
CA ARG A 354 -0.74 -0.55 -35.87
C ARG A 354 0.37 -0.21 -34.89
N CYS A 355 0.13 0.67 -33.92
CA CYS A 355 1.13 1.03 -32.91
C CYS A 355 0.95 0.18 -31.64
N CYS A 356 1.97 -0.59 -31.26
CA CYS A 356 1.87 -1.59 -30.19
C CYS A 356 2.52 -1.13 -28.89
N GLY A 357 3.84 -0.92 -28.94
CA GLY A 357 4.67 -0.56 -27.79
C GLY A 357 5.22 0.84 -27.96
N ILE A 358 5.42 1.53 -26.83
CA ILE A 358 5.99 2.87 -26.79
C ILE A 358 6.96 3.00 -25.63
N CYS A 359 8.12 3.59 -25.89
CA CYS A 359 9.04 4.00 -24.84
C CYS A 359 9.64 5.37 -25.13
N THR A 360 10.19 6.01 -24.09
CA THR A 360 10.89 7.28 -24.21
C THR A 360 12.34 7.17 -23.80
N TYR A 361 13.21 7.84 -24.55
CA TYR A 361 14.63 7.97 -24.26
C TYR A 361 15.13 9.29 -24.85
N GLU A 362 15.94 10.04 -24.09
CA GLU A 362 16.56 11.30 -24.52
C GLU A 362 15.61 12.28 -25.26
N GLN A 363 14.44 12.56 -24.66
CA GLN A 363 13.41 13.47 -25.22
C GLN A 363 12.76 13.01 -26.53
N MET A 364 12.97 11.75 -26.91
CA MET A 364 12.37 11.12 -28.07
C MET A 364 11.42 9.99 -27.64
N MET A 365 10.38 9.78 -28.43
CA MET A 365 9.49 8.63 -28.34
C MET A 365 9.84 7.61 -29.41
N TYR A 366 9.90 6.34 -29.03
CA TYR A 366 10.10 5.22 -29.94
C TYR A 366 8.83 4.38 -29.93
N VAL A 367 8.18 4.26 -31.08
CA VAL A 367 6.90 3.56 -31.24
C VAL A 367 7.05 2.41 -32.21
N ILE A 368 6.69 1.20 -31.76
CA ILE A 368 6.76 0.00 -32.59
C ILE A 368 5.50 -0.08 -33.45
N VAL A 369 5.68 -0.06 -34.78
CA VAL A 369 4.61 -0.12 -35.78
C VAL A 369 4.82 -1.35 -36.68
N PRO A 370 4.54 -2.57 -36.19
CA PRO A 370 4.74 -3.79 -36.96
C PRO A 370 3.73 -3.91 -38.12
N PRO A 371 4.12 -4.58 -39.23
CA PRO A 371 5.46 -5.12 -39.51
C PRO A 371 6.46 -4.07 -40.04
N ASN A 372 6.04 -2.81 -40.12
CA ASN A 372 6.68 -1.80 -40.96
C ASN A 372 8.00 -1.29 -40.35
N ALA A 373 7.94 -0.67 -39.18
CA ALA A 373 9.05 0.12 -38.65
C ALA A 373 8.96 0.39 -37.13
N VAL A 374 10.07 0.84 -36.56
CA VAL A 374 10.10 1.61 -35.32
C VAL A 374 10.16 3.09 -35.69
N LEU A 375 9.14 3.85 -35.29
CA LEU A 375 9.10 5.29 -35.50
C LEU A 375 9.79 6.01 -34.34
N THR A 376 10.64 6.97 -34.66
CA THR A 376 11.21 7.90 -33.68
C THR A 376 10.50 9.25 -33.83
N LEU A 377 9.80 9.69 -32.79
CA LEU A 377 9.03 10.93 -32.78
C LEU A 377 9.55 11.89 -31.71
N ASP A 378 9.47 13.20 -31.94
CA ASP A 378 9.59 14.17 -30.85
C ASP A 378 8.28 14.26 -30.04
N PHE A 379 8.31 14.95 -28.90
CA PHE A 379 7.14 15.13 -28.03
C PHE A 379 6.01 15.99 -28.64
N ASP A 380 6.23 16.57 -29.82
CA ASP A 380 5.20 17.21 -30.64
C ASP A 380 4.60 16.24 -31.67
N LEU A 381 4.91 14.94 -31.57
CA LEU A 381 4.48 13.86 -32.45
C LEU A 381 4.97 14.03 -33.90
N LYS A 382 6.08 14.76 -34.12
CA LYS A 382 6.73 14.83 -35.43
C LYS A 382 7.68 13.65 -35.58
N ILE A 383 7.46 12.84 -36.61
CA ILE A 383 8.35 11.74 -36.97
C ILE A 383 9.70 12.33 -37.41
N LYS A 384 10.78 11.92 -36.75
CA LYS A 384 12.16 12.25 -37.13
C LYS A 384 12.79 11.16 -37.99
N HIS A 385 12.59 9.91 -37.58
CA HIS A 385 13.14 8.75 -38.26
C HIS A 385 12.12 7.62 -38.29
N SER A 386 12.23 6.77 -39.32
CA SER A 386 11.50 5.51 -39.44
C SER A 386 12.53 4.43 -39.70
N ILE A 387 12.69 3.52 -38.74
CA ILE A 387 13.67 2.44 -38.81
C ILE A 387 12.93 1.17 -39.22
N PRO A 388 13.12 0.66 -40.45
CA PRO A 388 12.40 -0.52 -40.92
C PRO A 388 12.71 -1.74 -40.05
N ILE A 389 11.69 -2.53 -39.73
CA ILE A 389 11.85 -3.81 -39.02
C ILE A 389 12.19 -4.86 -40.09
N VAL A 390 13.47 -5.23 -40.18
CA VAL A 390 13.91 -6.26 -41.13
C VAL A 390 13.73 -7.63 -40.49
N THR A 391 12.63 -8.32 -40.82
CA THR A 391 12.50 -9.74 -40.56
C THR A 391 13.31 -10.51 -41.60
N LYS A 392 14.47 -11.04 -41.20
CA LYS A 392 15.09 -12.15 -41.93
C LYS A 392 14.18 -13.36 -41.73
N ILE A 393 13.41 -13.71 -42.76
CA ILE A 393 12.66 -14.97 -42.83
C ILE A 393 13.65 -16.11 -43.05
#